data_AF-A0A7K0PDX8-F1
#
_entry.id   AF-A0A7K0PDX8-F1
#
_cell.length_a   1.000
_cell.length_b   1.000
_cell.length_c   1.000
_cell.angle_alpha   90.00
_cell.angle_beta   90.00
_cell.angle_gamma   90.00
#
_symmetry.space_group_name_H-M   'P 1'
#
loop_
_entity.id
_entity.type
_entity.pdbx_description
1 polymer ?
#
loop_
_entity_poly.entity_id
_entity_poly.type
_entity_poly.pdbx_seq_one_letter_code
_entity_poly.pdbx_strand_id
1 'polypeptide(L)'
;MTSLITREEALQLGRLRDHEDILALVERAWEARQEHFGDSTDMCSLVNAKSGGCAEDCGFCAQSTYAEAETPMHAMMEPEQMLEHA
;
A
#
# COMPACT_ATOMS: atom_id res chain seq x y z
N MET A 1 11.47 -15.70 -9.74
CA MET A 1 10.42 -15.27 -10.69
C MET A 1 11.00 -14.15 -11.52
N THR A 2 10.97 -14.27 -12.85
CA THR A 2 11.48 -13.24 -13.75
C THR A 2 10.39 -12.19 -13.95
N SER A 3 10.74 -10.91 -13.83
CA SER A 3 9.81 -9.82 -14.13
C SER A 3 9.32 -9.92 -15.58
N LEU A 4 8.02 -9.71 -15.81
CA LEU A 4 7.40 -9.74 -17.14
C LEU A 4 7.77 -8.52 -18.00
N ILE A 5 8.30 -7.47 -17.37
CA ILE A 5 8.84 -6.28 -18.03
C ILE A 5 10.25 -5.99 -17.52
N THR A 6 11.06 -5.39 -18.38
CA THR A 6 12.39 -4.89 -18.03
C THR A 6 12.29 -3.63 -17.16
N ARG A 7 13.39 -3.28 -16.50
CA ARG A 7 13.50 -2.01 -15.75
C ARG A 7 13.31 -0.80 -16.66
N GLU A 8 13.78 -0.88 -17.90
CA GLU A 8 13.65 0.21 -18.87
C GLU A 8 12.19 0.45 -19.25
N GLU A 9 11.45 -0.61 -19.60
CA GLU A 9 10.02 -0.53 -19.90
C GLU A 9 9.23 0.01 -18.70
N ALA A 10 9.52 -0.46 -17.49
CA ALA A 10 8.87 0.05 -16.27
C ALA A 10 9.08 1.56 -16.09
N LEU A 11 10.29 2.06 -16.36
CA LEU A 11 10.58 3.49 -16.28
C LEU A 11 9.91 4.29 -17.40
N GLN A 12 9.77 3.73 -18.60
CA GLN A 12 9.03 4.37 -19.69
C GLN A 12 7.56 4.53 -19.33
N LEU A 13 6.92 3.45 -18.85
CA LEU A 13 5.53 3.48 -18.38
C LEU A 13 5.32 4.47 -17.23
N GLY A 14 6.23 4.49 -16.25
CA GLY A 14 6.15 5.43 -15.11
C GLY A 14 6.39 6.90 -15.47
N ARG A 15 6.80 7.20 -16.71
CA ARG A 15 7.02 8.57 -17.20
C ARG A 15 5.89 9.08 -18.09
N LEU A 16 4.88 8.27 -18.40
CA LEU A 16 3.72 8.70 -19.17
C LEU A 16 3.06 9.91 -18.51
N ARG A 17 2.68 10.89 -19.33
CA ARG A 17 2.04 12.15 -18.91
C ARG A 17 0.72 12.39 -19.61
N ASP A 18 0.61 11.96 -20.87
CA ASP A 18 -0.60 12.08 -21.66
C ASP A 18 -1.71 11.19 -21.10
N HIS A 19 -2.90 11.77 -20.99
CA HIS A 19 -4.04 11.11 -20.34
C HIS A 19 -4.45 9.83 -21.08
N GLU A 20 -4.47 9.87 -22.42
CA GLU A 20 -4.84 8.73 -23.26
C GLU A 20 -3.87 7.54 -23.07
N ASP A 21 -2.56 7.81 -22.99
CA ASP A 21 -1.55 6.78 -22.76
C ASP A 21 -1.67 6.15 -21.36
N ILE A 22 -1.98 6.97 -20.34
CA ILE A 22 -2.22 6.49 -18.97
C ILE A 22 -3.45 5.58 -18.95
N LEU A 23 -4.55 5.98 -19.61
CA LEU A 23 -5.76 5.16 -19.67
C LEU A 23 -5.51 3.83 -20.41
N ALA A 24 -4.74 3.85 -21.50
CA ALA A 24 -4.35 2.63 -22.20
C ALA A 24 -3.53 1.68 -21.30
N LEU A 25 -2.66 2.21 -20.44
CA LEU A 25 -1.92 1.41 -19.46
C LEU A 25 -2.83 0.83 -18.37
N VAL A 26 -3.81 1.60 -17.88
CA VAL A 26 -4.80 1.14 -16.90
C VAL A 26 -5.66 0.01 -17.48
N GLU A 27 -6.13 0.15 -18.72
CA GLU A 27 -6.89 -0.90 -19.41
C GLU A 27 -6.08 -2.18 -19.55
N ARG A 28 -4.82 -2.08 -19.99
CA ARG A 28 -3.93 -3.23 -20.10
C ARG A 28 -3.67 -3.91 -18.75
N ALA A 29 -3.58 -3.15 -17.66
CA ALA A 29 -3.46 -3.69 -16.31
C ALA A 29 -4.76 -4.40 -15.87
N TRP A 30 -5.91 -3.87 -16.25
CA TRP A 30 -7.21 -4.47 -16.00
C TRP A 30 -7.37 -5.81 -16.74
N GLU A 31 -7.00 -5.89 -18.02
CA GLU A 31 -7.02 -7.14 -18.80
C GLU A 31 -6.18 -8.23 -18.13
N ALA A 32 -4.95 -7.89 -17.71
CA ALA A 32 -4.07 -8.83 -17.00
C ALA A 32 -4.66 -9.27 -15.65
N ARG A 33 -5.29 -8.36 -14.90
CA ARG A 33 -6.00 -8.72 -13.67
C ARG A 33 -7.15 -9.69 -13.96
N GLN A 34 -7.99 -9.40 -14.95
CA GLN A 34 -9.15 -10.23 -15.30
C GLN A 34 -8.74 -11.63 -15.74
N GLU A 35 -7.64 -11.77 -16.50
CA GLU A 35 -7.13 -13.08 -16.95
C GLU A 35 -6.71 -13.97 -15.77
N HIS A 36 -6.09 -13.39 -14.74
CA HIS A 36 -5.52 -14.15 -13.62
C HIS A 36 -6.44 -14.27 -12.41
N PHE A 37 -7.24 -13.25 -12.14
CA PHE A 37 -8.02 -13.10 -10.91
C PHE A 37 -9.52 -12.90 -11.16
N GLY A 38 -9.93 -12.70 -12.41
CA GLY A 38 -11.30 -12.32 -12.75
C GLY A 38 -11.75 -11.09 -11.96
N ASP A 39 -13.05 -11.04 -11.66
CA ASP A 39 -13.65 -9.93 -10.91
C ASP A 39 -13.60 -10.12 -9.39
N SER A 40 -12.69 -10.95 -8.88
CA SER A 40 -12.60 -11.25 -7.44
C SER A 40 -11.86 -10.14 -6.68
N THR A 41 -12.31 -9.86 -5.44
CA THR A 41 -11.68 -8.91 -4.53
C THR A 41 -11.58 -9.53 -3.14
N ASP A 42 -10.36 -9.56 -2.60
CA ASP A 42 -10.12 -9.97 -1.22
C ASP A 42 -10.31 -8.77 -0.28
N MET A 43 -11.06 -8.99 0.80
CA MET A 43 -11.26 -7.99 1.84
C MET A 43 -10.31 -8.28 3.00
N CYS A 44 -9.49 -7.29 3.35
CA CYS A 44 -8.57 -7.37 4.48
C CYS A 44 -8.84 -6.22 5.46
N SER A 45 -8.88 -6.54 6.75
CA SER A 45 -8.90 -5.56 7.84
C SER A 45 -7.54 -5.53 8.52
N LEU A 46 -7.11 -4.35 8.94
CA LEU A 46 -5.88 -4.15 9.70
C LEU A 46 -6.19 -3.38 10.98
N VAL A 47 -5.75 -3.91 12.11
CA VAL A 47 -5.81 -3.21 13.40
C VAL A 47 -4.44 -2.62 13.74
N ASN A 48 -4.43 -1.35 14.14
CA ASN A 48 -3.22 -0.70 14.63
C ASN A 48 -2.94 -1.14 16.07
N ALA A 49 -2.32 -2.31 16.24
CA ALA A 49 -2.13 -2.93 17.56
C ALA A 49 -1.32 -2.09 18.56
N LYS A 50 -0.46 -1.19 18.08
CA LYS A 50 0.31 -0.23 18.88
C LYS A 50 0.50 1.04 18.07
N SER A 51 0.19 2.19 18.65
CA SER A 51 0.24 3.46 17.92
C SER A 51 1.22 4.46 18.51
N GLY A 52 2.00 5.07 17.62
CA GLY A 52 2.88 6.20 17.91
C GLY A 52 4.17 5.86 18.66
N GLY A 53 5.06 6.85 18.76
CA GLY A 53 6.35 6.72 19.46
C GLY A 53 7.30 5.70 18.82
N CYS A 54 7.18 5.46 17.51
CA CYS A 54 8.10 4.60 16.79
C CYS A 54 9.50 5.24 16.77
N ALA A 55 10.53 4.46 17.13
CA ALA A 55 11.90 4.95 17.22
C ALA A 55 12.56 5.16 15.85
N GLU A 56 11.93 4.68 14.77
CA GLU A 56 12.43 4.82 13.40
C GLU A 56 12.16 6.23 12.85
N ASP A 57 13.11 6.75 12.06
CA ASP A 57 13.05 8.08 11.45
C ASP A 57 12.59 8.03 9.98
N CYS A 58 11.44 7.40 9.77
CA CYS A 58 10.82 7.38 8.45
C CYS A 58 10.14 8.73 8.19
N GLY A 59 10.74 9.58 7.35
CA GLY A 59 10.25 10.95 7.10
C GLY A 59 8.83 11.11 6.52
N PHE A 60 8.16 10.01 6.14
CA PHE A 60 6.77 9.99 5.71
C PHE A 60 5.79 9.46 6.77
N CYS A 61 6.28 8.89 7.88
CA CYS A 61 5.47 8.15 8.83
C CYS A 61 5.05 9.02 10.02
N ALA A 62 3.75 9.26 10.17
CA ALA A 62 3.19 10.04 11.28
C ALA A 62 3.42 9.41 12.67
N GLN A 63 3.69 8.10 12.74
CA GLN A 63 3.93 7.41 14.00
C GLN A 63 5.37 7.52 14.50
N SER A 64 6.28 8.07 13.69
CA SER A 64 7.67 8.31 14.09
C SER A 64 7.73 9.29 15.26
N THR A 65 8.62 9.06 16.21
CA THR A 65 8.90 10.01 17.29
C THR A 65 9.51 11.33 16.80
N TYR A 66 10.01 11.37 15.55
CA TYR A 66 10.57 12.56 14.91
C TYR A 66 9.53 13.32 14.08
N ALA A 67 8.31 12.79 13.91
CA ALA A 67 7.27 13.45 13.14
C ALA A 67 6.60 14.59 13.93
N GLU A 68 6.23 15.65 13.23
CA GLU A 68 5.43 16.78 13.79
C GLU A 68 3.92 16.48 13.79
N ALA A 69 3.50 15.37 13.20
CA ALA A 69 2.09 15.00 13.07
C ALA A 69 1.49 14.59 14.42
N GLU A 70 0.25 15.01 14.67
CA GLU A 70 -0.53 14.53 15.81
C GLU A 70 -0.98 13.08 15.57
N THR A 71 -0.42 12.15 16.35
CA THR A 71 -0.77 10.73 16.29
C THR A 71 -1.33 10.27 17.64
N PRO A 72 -2.54 9.69 17.70
CA PRO A 72 -3.05 9.08 18.92
C PRO A 72 -2.12 7.98 19.40
N MET A 73 -1.58 8.13 20.62
CA MET A 73 -0.63 7.17 21.18
C MET A 73 -1.34 6.20 22.11
N HIS A 74 -1.06 4.91 21.94
CA HIS A 74 -1.45 3.88 22.89
C HIS A 74 -0.44 2.75 22.92
N ALA A 75 -0.40 2.06 24.06
CA ALA A 75 0.43 0.87 24.23
C ALA A 75 -0.04 -0.26 23.30
N MET A 76 0.77 -1.32 23.24
CA MET A 76 0.35 -2.56 22.58
C MET A 76 -0.97 -3.04 23.18
N MET A 77 -1.92 -3.35 22.32
CA MET A 77 -3.19 -3.95 22.71
C MET A 77 -2.96 -5.34 23.30
N GLU A 78 -3.84 -5.77 24.21
CA GLU A 78 -3.86 -7.15 24.66
C GLU A 78 -4.41 -8.07 23.55
N PRO A 79 -3.99 -9.35 23.49
CA PRO A 79 -4.42 -10.28 22.45
C PRO A 79 -5.95 -10.37 22.30
N GLU A 80 -6.69 -10.34 23.41
CA GLU A 80 -8.15 -10.38 23.42
C GLU A 80 -8.75 -9.16 22.69
N GLN A 81 -8.19 -7.97 22.91
CA GLN A 81 -8.63 -6.75 22.22
C GLN A 81 -8.35 -6.83 20.72
N MET A 82 -7.20 -7.40 20.32
CA MET A 82 -6.89 -7.58 18.90
C MET A 82 -7.89 -8.52 18.22
N LEU A 83 -8.28 -9.60 18.90
CA LEU A 83 -9.26 -10.57 18.38
C LEU A 83 -10.69 -9.99 18.28
N GLU A 84 -11.06 -9.03 19.13
CA GLU A 84 -12.35 -8.32 19.02
C GLU A 84 -12.45 -7.45 17.76
N HIS A 85 -11.32 -7.05 17.17
CA HIS A 85 -11.25 -6.28 15.93
C HIS A 85 -11.06 -7.14 14.67
N ALA A 86 -10.99 -8.47 14.81
CA ALA A 86 -10.80 -9.41 13.71
C ALA A 86 -12.06 -9.62 12.87
#